data_AF-A0A519K186-F1
#
_entry.id   AF-A0A519K186-F1
#
_cell.length_a   1.000
_cell.length_b   1.000
_cell.length_c   1.000
_cell.angle_alpha   90.00
_cell.angle_beta   90.00
_cell.angle_gamma   90.00
#
_symmetry.space_group_name_H-M   'P 1'
#
loop_
_entity.id
_entity.type
_entity.pdbx_description
1 polymer ?
#
loop_
_entity_poly.entity_id
_entity_poly.type
_entity_poly.pdbx_seq_one_letter_code
_entity_poly.pdbx_strand_id
1 'polypeptide(L)'
;GDAGQQLFDTYVSALDHTLRELGVGDVSVGKKMRKLGESLYGRMTAYETPLRDGDEALLAERLARNVLESETPSDGAVLAAYALASRARLAAQPFEAVTKSPDWAEVKA
;
A
#
# COMPACT_ATOMS: atom_id res chain seq x y z
N GLY A 1 -1.90 11.65 12.23
CA GLY A 1 -2.44 11.46 13.60
C GLY A 1 -1.84 10.21 14.20
N ASP A 2 -1.99 10.03 15.51
CA ASP A 2 -1.39 8.93 16.29
C ASP A 2 -1.61 7.53 15.68
N ALA A 3 -2.85 7.21 15.26
CA ALA A 3 -3.15 5.92 14.63
C ALA A 3 -2.38 5.65 13.32
N GLY A 4 -2.12 6.70 12.51
CA GLY A 4 -1.34 6.57 11.28
C GLY A 4 0.13 6.26 11.56
N GLN A 5 0.67 6.84 12.63
CA GLN A 5 2.03 6.54 13.09
C GLN A 5 2.11 5.11 13.63
N GLN A 6 1.17 4.70 14.48
CA GLN A 6 1.13 3.34 15.02
C GLN A 6 0.99 2.28 13.93
N LEU A 7 0.18 2.53 12.89
CA LEU A 7 0.07 1.65 11.73
C LEU A 7 1.41 1.52 11.00
N PHE A 8 2.10 2.64 10.77
CA PHE A 8 3.40 2.65 10.12
C PHE A 8 4.46 1.92 10.94
N ASP A 9 4.54 2.19 12.24
CA ASP A 9 5.47 1.53 13.16
C ASP A 9 5.23 0.02 13.21
N THR A 10 3.97 -0.41 13.26
CA THR A 10 3.58 -1.82 13.22
C THR A 10 4.00 -2.48 11.91
N TYR A 11 3.76 -1.81 10.77
CA TYR A 11 4.14 -2.30 9.45
C TYR A 11 5.67 -2.48 9.32
N VAL A 12 6.45 -1.48 9.75
CA VAL A 12 7.92 -1.53 9.70
C VAL A 12 8.47 -2.63 10.61
N SER A 13 7.91 -2.78 11.82
CA SER A 13 8.30 -3.84 12.76
C SER A 13 8.07 -5.24 12.18
N ALA A 14 6.92 -5.47 11.54
CA ALA A 14 6.62 -6.75 10.89
C ALA A 14 7.60 -7.07 9.75
N LEU A 15 7.98 -6.07 8.94
CA LEU A 15 8.95 -6.24 7.86
C LEU A 15 10.36 -6.56 8.36
N ASP A 16 10.81 -5.89 9.43
CA ASP A 16 12.10 -6.19 10.06
C ASP A 16 12.12 -7.63 10.57
N HIS A 17 11.04 -8.07 11.21
CA HIS A 17 10.88 -9.45 11.67
C HIS A 17 10.98 -10.45 10.51
N THR A 18 10.21 -10.26 9.44
CA THR A 18 10.25 -11.15 8.26
C THR A 18 11.64 -11.22 7.63
N LEU A 19 12.38 -10.11 7.53
CA LEU A 19 13.74 -10.14 6.98
C LEU A 19 14.69 -10.98 7.86
N ARG A 20 14.57 -10.87 9.18
CA ARG A 20 15.37 -11.65 10.13
C ARG A 20 15.02 -13.14 10.06
N GLU A 21 13.74 -13.47 9.95
CA GLU A 21 13.26 -14.85 9.76
C GLU A 21 13.81 -15.47 8.46
N LEU A 22 13.94 -14.68 7.39
CA LEU A 22 14.56 -15.10 6.13
C LEU A 22 16.09 -15.20 6.18
N GLY A 23 16.70 -15.14 7.36
CA GLY A 23 18.14 -15.32 7.57
C GLY A 23 18.99 -14.12 7.12
N VAL A 24 18.39 -12.94 6.94
CA VAL A 24 19.14 -11.71 6.68
C VAL A 24 19.89 -11.32 7.94
N GLY A 25 21.23 -11.43 7.92
CA GLY A 25 22.07 -11.12 9.08
C GLY A 25 21.99 -9.65 9.51
N ASP A 26 22.19 -9.41 10.82
CA ASP A 26 22.02 -8.12 11.52
C ASP A 26 22.70 -6.94 10.83
N VAL A 27 23.91 -7.15 10.30
CA VAL A 27 24.71 -6.11 9.62
C VAL A 27 24.05 -5.64 8.32
N SER A 28 23.29 -6.51 7.65
CA SER A 28 22.66 -6.22 6.36
C SER A 28 21.19 -5.79 6.47
N VAL A 29 20.52 -6.09 7.60
CA VAL A 29 19.12 -5.74 7.86
C VAL A 29 18.88 -4.24 7.71
N GLY A 30 19.72 -3.38 8.30
CA GLY A 30 19.53 -1.93 8.22
C GLY A 30 19.56 -1.39 6.79
N LYS A 31 20.47 -1.89 5.95
CA LYS A 31 20.55 -1.52 4.52
C LYS A 31 19.33 -2.00 3.74
N LYS A 32 18.85 -3.22 4.02
CA LYS A 32 17.64 -3.75 3.36
C LYS A 32 16.39 -3.00 3.79
N MET A 33 16.23 -2.70 5.07
CA MET A 33 15.13 -1.91 5.61
C MET A 33 15.10 -0.51 5.00
N ARG A 34 16.25 0.15 4.85
CA ARG A 34 16.34 1.44 4.16
C ARG A 34 15.83 1.37 2.72
N LYS A 35 16.34 0.40 1.93
CA LYS A 35 15.93 0.23 0.52
C LYS A 35 14.44 -0.09 0.41
N LEU A 36 13.91 -0.88 1.33
CA LEU A 36 12.50 -1.22 1.38
C LEU A 36 11.64 0.00 1.72
N GLY A 37 12.07 0.82 2.69
CA GLY A 37 11.42 2.09 3.02
C GLY A 37 11.40 3.04 1.84
N GLU A 38 12.53 3.23 1.15
CA GLU A 38 12.62 4.07 -0.06
C GLU A 38 11.65 3.59 -1.15
N SER A 39 11.57 2.28 -1.38
CA SER A 39 10.61 1.68 -2.34
C SER A 39 9.15 1.91 -1.93
N LEU A 40 8.83 1.73 -0.65
CA LEU A 40 7.49 1.97 -0.11
C LEU A 40 7.05 3.42 -0.30
N TYR A 41 7.88 4.38 0.11
CA TYR A 41 7.59 5.81 -0.02
C TYR A 41 7.43 6.23 -1.48
N GLY A 42 8.25 5.67 -2.39
CA GLY A 42 8.12 5.87 -3.83
C GLY A 42 6.74 5.43 -4.34
N ARG A 43 6.28 4.24 -3.92
CA ARG A 43 4.96 3.72 -4.28
C ARG A 43 3.82 4.54 -3.66
N MET A 44 3.91 4.91 -2.39
CA MET A 44 2.91 5.76 -1.72
C MET A 44 2.73 7.09 -2.47
N THR A 45 3.84 7.75 -2.80
CA THR A 45 3.82 9.00 -3.57
C THR A 45 3.18 8.81 -4.96
N ALA A 46 3.49 7.70 -5.62
CA ALA A 46 2.94 7.40 -6.95
C ALA A 46 1.42 7.16 -6.94
N TYR A 47 0.86 6.67 -5.82
CA TYR A 47 -0.57 6.35 -5.71
C TYR A 47 -1.38 7.48 -5.08
N GLU A 48 -0.77 8.35 -4.27
CA GLU A 48 -1.48 9.35 -3.46
C GLU A 48 -2.38 10.27 -4.29
N THR A 49 -1.83 10.88 -5.35
CA THR A 49 -2.57 11.83 -6.20
C THR A 49 -3.73 11.16 -6.93
N PRO A 50 -3.52 10.08 -7.72
CA PRO A 50 -4.65 9.46 -8.42
C PRO A 50 -5.68 8.84 -7.46
N LEU A 51 -5.26 8.33 -6.29
CA LEU A 51 -6.21 7.91 -5.26
C LEU A 51 -7.05 9.06 -4.74
N ARG A 52 -6.45 10.22 -4.44
CA ARG A 52 -7.15 11.42 -3.94
C ARG A 52 -8.13 11.96 -4.97
N ASP A 53 -7.70 12.06 -6.21
CA ASP A 53 -8.47 12.69 -7.29
C ASP A 53 -9.50 11.74 -7.91
N GLY A 54 -9.41 10.43 -7.62
CA GLY A 54 -10.26 9.43 -8.23
C GLY A 54 -9.88 9.12 -9.68
N ASP A 55 -8.64 9.39 -10.08
CA ASP A 55 -8.13 9.14 -11.42
C ASP A 55 -7.78 7.65 -11.58
N GLU A 56 -8.78 6.87 -11.98
CA GLU A 56 -8.66 5.43 -12.18
C GLU A 56 -7.63 5.06 -13.25
N ALA A 57 -7.55 5.83 -14.34
CA ALA A 57 -6.64 5.55 -15.45
C ALA A 57 -5.18 5.73 -15.03
N LEU A 58 -4.86 6.85 -14.37
CA LEU A 58 -3.53 7.08 -13.84
C LEU A 58 -3.21 6.09 -12.71
N LEU A 59 -4.17 5.75 -11.85
CA LEU A 59 -3.95 4.76 -10.80
C LEU A 59 -3.62 3.37 -11.39
N ALA A 60 -4.33 2.95 -12.44
CA ALA A 60 -4.10 1.69 -13.13
C ALA A 60 -2.70 1.64 -13.77
N GLU A 61 -2.26 2.71 -14.44
CA GLU A 61 -0.89 2.82 -14.98
C GLU A 61 0.17 2.67 -13.87
N ARG A 62 -0.03 3.34 -12.72
CA ARG A 62 0.91 3.29 -11.60
C ARG A 62 0.94 1.92 -10.94
N LEU A 63 -0.20 1.26 -10.82
CA LEU A 63 -0.30 -0.09 -10.24
C LEU A 63 0.25 -1.17 -11.17
N ALA A 64 -0.02 -1.09 -12.48
CA ALA A 64 0.54 -1.99 -13.48
C ALA A 64 2.07 -2.02 -13.39
N ARG A 65 2.72 -0.85 -13.41
CA ARG A 65 4.19 -0.77 -13.33
C ARG A 65 4.77 -1.20 -11.98
N ASN A 66 4.16 -0.78 -10.87
CA ASN A 66 4.79 -0.94 -9.54
C ASN A 66 4.44 -2.26 -8.84
N VAL A 67 3.33 -2.91 -9.19
CA VAL A 67 2.85 -4.16 -8.58
C VAL A 67 3.02 -5.35 -9.53
N LEU A 68 2.66 -5.16 -10.81
CA LEU A 68 2.66 -6.23 -11.80
C LEU A 68 3.87 -6.19 -12.74
N GLU A 69 4.74 -5.18 -12.60
CA GLU A 69 5.90 -4.95 -13.48
C GLU A 69 5.50 -4.91 -14.97
N SER A 70 4.32 -4.35 -15.25
CA SER A 70 3.75 -4.24 -16.59
C SER A 70 3.70 -2.79 -17.08
N GLU A 71 4.04 -2.59 -18.35
CA GLU A 71 3.87 -1.32 -19.07
C GLU A 71 2.48 -1.16 -19.69
N THR A 72 1.60 -2.16 -19.55
CA THR A 72 0.22 -2.13 -20.07
C THR A 72 -0.73 -1.65 -18.98
N PRO A 73 -1.32 -0.43 -19.09
CA PRO A 73 -2.15 0.13 -18.01
C PRO A 73 -3.38 -0.72 -17.66
N SER A 74 -3.96 -1.44 -18.63
CA SER A 74 -5.12 -2.30 -18.41
C SER A 74 -4.85 -3.43 -17.41
N ASP A 75 -3.60 -3.86 -17.24
CA ASP A 75 -3.24 -4.91 -16.29
C ASP A 75 -3.48 -4.44 -14.84
N GLY A 76 -3.36 -3.13 -14.59
CA GLY A 76 -3.61 -2.54 -13.28
C GLY A 76 -5.08 -2.18 -13.01
N ALA A 77 -5.99 -2.37 -13.97
CA ALA A 77 -7.36 -1.87 -13.89
C ALA A 77 -8.14 -2.43 -12.68
N VAL A 78 -8.06 -3.76 -12.45
CA VAL A 78 -8.76 -4.39 -11.31
C VAL A 78 -8.24 -3.87 -9.97
N LEU A 79 -6.91 -3.66 -9.87
CA LEU A 79 -6.31 -3.11 -8.65
C LEU A 79 -6.71 -1.65 -8.42
N ALA A 80 -6.78 -0.85 -9.49
CA ALA A 80 -7.22 0.55 -9.42
C ALA A 80 -8.69 0.66 -8.97
N ALA A 81 -9.57 -0.12 -9.59
CA ALA A 81 -10.98 -0.19 -9.23
C ALA A 81 -11.17 -0.61 -7.76
N TYR A 82 -10.46 -1.66 -7.32
CA TYR A 82 -10.46 -2.09 -5.92
C TYR A 82 -9.99 -0.99 -4.96
N ALA A 83 -8.91 -0.30 -5.30
CA ALA A 83 -8.31 0.71 -4.42
C ALA A 83 -9.22 1.95 -4.28
N LEU A 84 -9.85 2.39 -5.37
CA LEU A 84 -10.83 3.48 -5.34
C LEU A 84 -12.10 3.10 -4.58
N ALA A 85 -12.63 1.90 -4.81
CA ALA A 85 -13.78 1.39 -4.06
C ALA A 85 -13.47 1.27 -2.56
N SER A 86 -12.27 0.78 -2.22
CA SER A 86 -11.79 0.69 -0.83
C SER A 86 -11.69 2.07 -0.19
N ARG A 87 -11.10 3.06 -0.88
CA ARG A 87 -11.03 4.44 -0.40
C ARG A 87 -12.43 4.98 -0.10
N ALA A 88 -13.39 4.78 -1.01
CA ALA A 88 -14.77 5.25 -0.82
C ALA A 88 -15.44 4.57 0.40
N ARG A 89 -15.28 3.25 0.56
CA ARG A 89 -15.84 2.50 1.69
C ARG A 89 -15.23 2.91 3.02
N LEU A 90 -13.91 3.10 3.08
CA LEU A 90 -13.24 3.59 4.29
C LEU A 90 -13.67 5.01 4.65
N ALA A 91 -13.82 5.89 3.65
CA ALA A 91 -14.26 7.27 3.89
C ALA A 91 -15.71 7.36 4.42
N ALA A 92 -16.53 6.36 4.13
CA ALA A 92 -17.90 6.26 4.63
C ALA A 92 -17.99 5.68 6.06
N GLN A 93 -16.89 5.19 6.64
CA GLN A 93 -16.86 4.61 7.97
C GLN A 93 -16.44 5.64 9.03
N PRO A 94 -17.01 5.57 10.25
CA PRO A 94 -16.46 6.27 11.40
C PRO A 94 -15.01 5.83 11.64
N PHE A 95 -14.16 6.78 12.05
CA PHE A 95 -12.74 6.51 12.29
C PHE A 95 -12.50 5.34 13.28
N GLU A 96 -13.33 5.23 14.32
CA GLU A 96 -13.25 4.11 15.28
C GLU A 96 -13.54 2.74 14.64
N ALA A 97 -14.44 2.69 13.66
CA ALA A 97 -14.72 1.46 12.94
C ALA A 97 -13.53 1.07 12.06
N VAL A 98 -12.94 2.04 11.35
CA VAL A 98 -11.75 1.84 10.50
C VAL A 98 -10.57 1.29 11.29
N THR A 99 -10.36 1.71 12.53
CA THR A 99 -9.23 1.24 13.35
C THR A 99 -9.44 -0.15 13.96
N LYS A 100 -10.68 -0.65 14.03
CA LYS A 100 -11.02 -1.96 14.65
C LYS A 100 -11.38 -3.04 13.63
N SER A 101 -12.17 -2.69 12.62
CA SER A 101 -12.66 -3.60 11.59
C SER A 101 -12.95 -2.80 10.31
N PRO A 102 -11.89 -2.39 9.59
CA PRO A 102 -12.04 -1.65 8.35
C PRO A 102 -12.77 -2.50 7.31
N ASP A 103 -13.87 -1.99 6.79
CA ASP A 103 -14.62 -2.60 5.68
C ASP A 103 -14.02 -2.14 4.34
N TRP A 104 -13.25 -3.04 3.72
CA TRP A 104 -12.60 -2.84 2.43
C TRP A 104 -13.54 -3.19 1.26
N ALA A 105 -13.15 -2.86 0.03
CA ALA A 105 -13.85 -3.40 -1.13
C ALA A 105 -13.64 -4.92 -1.21
N GLU A 106 -14.57 -5.64 -1.85
CA GLU A 106 -14.35 -7.04 -2.20
C GLU A 106 -13.75 -7.12 -3.61
N VAL A 107 -12.77 -8.01 -3.79
CA VAL A 107 -12.29 -8.38 -5.12
C VAL A 107 -13.29 -9.37 -5.69
N LYS A 108 -14.09 -8.94 -6.68
CA LYS A 108 -14.93 -9.87 -7.44
C LYS A 108 -14.03 -10.63 -8.40
N ALA A 109 -13.88 -11.93 -8.15
CA ALA A 109 -13.19 -12.88 -9.02
C ALA A 109 -13.98 -13.16 -10.31
#